data_AF-A0AAW5IAN0-F1
#
_entry.id   AF-A0AAW5IAN0-F1
#
_cell.length_a   1.000
_cell.length_b   1.000
_cell.length_c   1.000
_cell.angle_alpha   90.00
_cell.angle_beta   90.00
_cell.angle_gamma   90.00
#
_symmetry.space_group_name_H-M   'P 1'
#
loop_
_entity.id
_entity.type
_entity.pdbx_description
1 polymer ?
#
loop_
_entity_poly.entity_id
_entity_poly.type
_entity_poly.pdbx_seq_one_letter_code
_entity_poly.pdbx_strand_id
1 'polypeptide(L)' 'MKQVEERYISFETSKMAYRDIKNSVDTAKREGIEIGRAEGKHEANTETAQRLLAMGLSAEQVAKATQLPLEIIKNLSNS' A
#
# COMPACT_ATOMS: atom_id res chain seq x y z
N MET A 1 3.04 8.59 -51.11
CA MET A 1 3.57 7.58 -50.17
C MET A 1 3.99 8.17 -48.83
N LYS A 2 4.81 9.24 -48.76
CA LYS A 2 5.26 9.83 -47.48
C LYS A 2 4.17 10.21 -46.46
N GLN A 3 3.09 10.86 -46.90
CA GLN A 3 2.00 11.28 -46.00
C GLN A 3 1.21 10.10 -45.39
N VAL A 4 1.18 8.94 -46.05
CA VAL A 4 0.52 7.73 -45.53
C VAL A 4 1.41 7.08 -44.46
N GLU A 5 2.72 7.05 -44.68
CA GLU A 5 3.72 6.57 -43.72
C GLU A 5 3.71 7.41 -42.43
N GLU A 6 3.73 8.74 -42.56
CA GLU A 6 3.69 9.67 -41.43
C GLU A 6 2.41 9.48 -40.60
N ARG A 7 1.26 9.29 -41.27
CA ARG A 7 -0.01 9.03 -40.59
C ARG A 7 0.00 7.69 -39.86
N TYR A 8 0.63 6.67 -40.42
CA TYR A 8 0.77 5.36 -39.78
C TYR A 8 1.66 5.43 -38.54
N ILE A 9 2.82 6.08 -38.63
CA ILE A 9 3.73 6.28 -37.50
C ILE A 9 3.06 7.11 -36.41
N SER A 10 2.37 8.20 -36.78
CA SER A 10 1.60 9.04 -35.85
C SER A 10 0.51 8.24 -35.13
N PHE A 11 -0.17 7.34 -35.82
CA PHE A 11 -1.19 6.48 -35.22
C PHE A 11 -0.60 5.47 -34.24
N GLU A 12 0.47 4.76 -34.62
CA GLU A 12 1.11 3.77 -33.73
C GLU A 12 1.76 4.43 -32.51
N THR A 13 2.40 5.58 -32.68
CA THR A 13 2.98 6.35 -31.55
C THR A 13 1.90 6.84 -30.59
N SER A 14 0.77 7.35 -31.09
CA SER A 14 -0.37 7.75 -30.26
C SER A 14 -0.95 6.56 -29.48
N LYS A 15 -1.08 5.40 -30.12
CA LYS A 15 -1.55 4.15 -29.50
C LYS A 15 -0.59 3.63 -28.43
N MET A 16 0.73 3.74 -28.67
CA MET A 16 1.75 3.39 -27.68
C MET A 16 1.65 4.31 -26.46
N ALA A 17 1.61 5.63 -26.67
CA ALA A 17 1.46 6.61 -25.60
C ALA A 17 0.20 6.36 -24.76
N TYR A 18 -0.93 6.05 -25.42
CA TYR A 18 -2.16 5.70 -24.72
C TYR A 18 -2.01 4.47 -23.82
N ARG A 19 -1.33 3.42 -24.30
CA ARG A 19 -1.05 2.21 -23.51
C ARG A 19 -0.15 2.50 -22.34
N ASP A 20 0.92 3.28 -22.54
CA ASP A 20 1.87 3.62 -21.48
C ASP A 20 1.19 4.43 -20.38
N ILE A 21 0.38 5.43 -20.75
CA ILE A 21 -0.42 6.20 -19.80
C ILE A 21 -1.37 5.28 -19.02
N LYS A 22 -2.12 4.43 -19.73
CA LYS A 22 -3.05 3.51 -19.08
C LYS A 22 -2.35 2.59 -18.09
N ASN A 23 -1.25 1.96 -18.52
CA ASN A 23 -0.47 1.04 -17.69
C ASN A 23 0.12 1.76 -16.47
N SER A 24 0.60 2.99 -16.64
CA SER A 24 1.10 3.81 -15.53
C SER A 24 0.02 4.12 -14.51
N VAL A 25 -1.19 4.50 -14.96
CA VAL A 25 -2.33 4.79 -14.09
C VAL A 25 -2.81 3.54 -13.35
N ASP A 26 -2.95 2.42 -14.07
CA ASP A 26 -3.36 1.15 -13.50
C ASP A 26 -2.36 0.67 -12.43
N THR A 27 -1.06 0.84 -12.71
CA THR A 27 0.02 0.51 -11.76
C THR A 27 -0.04 1.40 -10.51
N ALA A 28 -0.10 2.72 -10.68
CA ALA A 28 -0.18 3.66 -9.57
C ALA A 28 -1.42 3.40 -8.69
N LYS A 29 -2.57 3.08 -9.30
CA LYS A 29 -3.78 2.73 -8.57
C LYS A 29 -3.62 1.44 -7.77
N ARG A 30 -3.03 0.39 -8.36
CA ARG A 30 -2.81 -0.89 -7.69
C ARG A 30 -1.86 -0.71 -6.49
N GLU A 31 -0.74 -0.02 -6.69
CA GLU A 31 0.23 0.23 -5.63
C GLU A 31 -0.35 1.10 -4.52
N GLY A 32 -1.11 2.15 -4.86
CA GLY A 32 -1.80 2.96 -3.85
C GLY A 32 -2.79 2.17 -2.99
N ILE A 33 -3.55 1.25 -3.59
CA ILE A 33 -4.46 0.36 -2.85
C ILE A 33 -3.68 -0.60 -1.95
N GLU A 34 -2.59 -1.16 -2.44
CA GLU A 34 -1.74 -2.10 -1.68
C GLU A 34 -1.08 -1.41 -0.48
N ILE A 35 -0.50 -0.22 -0.69
CA ILE A 35 0.07 0.62 0.37
C ILE A 35 -1.01 0.99 1.39
N GLY A 36 -2.15 1.53 0.95
CA GLY A 36 -3.22 1.94 1.87
C GLY A 36 -3.80 0.77 2.67
N ARG A 37 -3.88 -0.44 2.09
CA ARG A 37 -4.29 -1.64 2.82
C ARG A 37 -3.24 -2.05 3.87
N ALA A 38 -1.96 -1.95 3.53
CA ALA A 38 -0.87 -2.29 4.45
C ALA A 38 -0.80 -1.30 5.62
N GLU A 39 -0.87 0.00 5.34
CA GLU A 39 -0.90 1.08 6.35
C GLU A 39 -2.12 0.94 7.26
N GLY A 40 -3.32 0.80 6.70
CA GLY A 40 -4.54 0.63 7.51
C GLY A 40 -4.53 -0.63 8.38
N LYS A 41 -3.95 -1.74 7.90
CA LYS A 41 -3.76 -2.93 8.74
C LYS A 41 -2.78 -2.66 9.89
N HIS A 42 -1.69 -1.95 9.61
CA HIS A 42 -0.70 -1.61 10.64
C HIS A 42 -1.30 -0.71 11.72
N GLU A 43 -1.97 0.37 11.31
CA GLU A 43 -2.67 1.30 12.21
C GLU A 43 -3.69 0.56 13.08
N ALA A 44 -4.58 -0.24 12.48
CA ALA A 44 -5.58 -1.01 13.22
C ALA A 44 -4.96 -1.97 14.24
N ASN A 45 -3.86 -2.63 13.89
CA ASN A 45 -3.13 -3.51 14.80
C ASN A 45 -2.49 -2.73 15.96
N THR A 46 -1.92 -1.56 15.69
CA THR A 46 -1.31 -0.71 16.72
C THR A 46 -2.35 -0.13 17.68
N GLU A 47 -3.49 0.35 17.19
CA GLU A 47 -4.57 0.81 18.07
C GLU A 47 -5.15 -0.34 18.91
N THR A 48 -5.31 -1.52 18.30
CA THR A 48 -5.75 -2.72 19.02
C THR A 48 -4.75 -3.07 20.12
N ALA A 49 -3.45 -3.00 19.84
CA ALA A 49 -2.41 -3.23 20.85
C ALA A 49 -2.52 -2.26 22.02
N GLN A 50 -2.68 -0.96 21.75
CA GLN A 50 -2.86 0.06 22.79
C GLN A 50 -4.09 -0.22 23.66
N ARG A 51 -5.22 -0.57 23.05
CA ARG A 51 -6.45 -0.91 23.79
C ARG A 51 -6.25 -2.13 24.67
N LEU A 52 -5.62 -3.19 24.17
CA LEU A 52 -5.37 -4.40 24.95
C LEU A 52 -4.38 -4.16 26.11
N LEU A 53 -3.35 -3.36 25.90
CA LEU A 53 -2.43 -2.94 26.97
C LEU A 53 -3.18 -2.13 28.04
N ALA A 54 -4.05 -1.20 27.64
CA ALA A 54 -4.89 -0.43 28.56
C ALA A 54 -5.88 -1.31 29.36
N MET A 55 -6.27 -2.46 28.81
CA MET A 55 -7.07 -3.48 29.50
C MET A 55 -6.25 -4.36 30.45
N GLY A 56 -4.93 -4.14 30.57
CA GLY A 56 -4.05 -4.86 31.49
C GLY A 56 -3.51 -6.18 30.97
N LEU A 57 -3.60 -6.47 29.66
CA LEU A 57 -2.98 -7.65 29.07
C LEU A 57 -1.45 -7.50 29.03
N SER A 58 -0.74 -8.63 29.12
CA SER A 58 0.73 -8.62 29.02
C SER A 58 1.21 -8.30 27.61
N ALA A 59 2.40 -7.72 27.49
CA ALA A 59 2.99 -7.39 26.19
C ALA A 59 3.12 -8.62 25.27
N GLU A 60 3.37 -9.81 25.84
CA GLU A 60 3.45 -11.08 25.12
C GLU A 60 2.09 -11.52 24.57
N GLN A 61 1.02 -11.36 25.36
CA GLN A 61 -0.35 -11.66 24.93
C GLN A 61 -0.79 -10.71 23.81
N VAL A 62 -0.48 -9.42 23.97
CA VAL A 62 -0.80 -8.38 22.97
C VAL A 62 -0.03 -8.59 21.67
N ALA A 63 1.26 -8.92 21.73
CA ALA A 63 2.08 -9.23 20.56
C ALA A 63 1.48 -10.41 19.77
N LYS A 64 1.04 -11.46 20.48
CA LYS A 64 0.37 -12.61 19.86
C LYS A 64 -0.98 -12.26 19.23
N ALA A 65 -1.78 -11.43 19.88
CA ALA A 65 -3.11 -11.05 19.41
C ALA A 65 -3.06 -10.12 18.18
N THR A 66 -2.08 -9.22 18.14
CA THR A 66 -1.96 -8.18 17.09
C THR A 66 -0.97 -8.54 15.98
N GLN A 67 -0.24 -9.66 16.15
CA GLN A 67 0.83 -10.10 15.24
C GLN A 67 1.93 -9.03 15.09
N LEU A 68 2.06 -8.14 16.07
CA LEU A 68 3.13 -7.15 16.13
C LEU A 68 4.34 -7.72 16.90
N PRO A 69 5.57 -7.33 16.54
CA PRO A 69 6.76 -7.69 17.31
C PRO A 69 6.65 -7.23 18.76
N LEU A 70 7.13 -8.06 19.69
CA LEU A 70 7.12 -7.76 21.12
C LEU A 70 7.82 -6.44 21.45
N GLU A 71 8.88 -6.10 20.71
CA GLU A 71 9.60 -4.82 20.85
C GLU A 71 8.70 -3.62 20.58
N ILE A 72 7.89 -3.66 19.52
CA ILE A 72 6.93 -2.60 19.20
C ILE A 72 5.91 -2.45 20.33
N ILE A 73 5.38 -3.57 20.83
CA ILE A 73 4.42 -3.55 21.94
C ILE A 73 5.02 -2.95 23.21
N LYS A 74 6.28 -3.28 23.52
CA LYS A 74 6.99 -2.70 24.68
C LYS A 74 7.20 -1.19 24.53
N ASN A 75 7.48 -0.71 23.32
CA ASN A 75 7.59 0.73 23.06
C ASN A 75 6.25 1.44 23.20
N LEU A 76 5.15 0.81 22.78
CA LEU A 76 3.78 1.35 22.96
C LEU A 76 3.36 1.44 24.44
N SER A 77 3.89 0.57 25.30
CA SER A 77 3.65 0.59 26.75
C SER A 77 4.41 1.68 27.49
N ASN A 78 5.47 2.24 26.90
CA ASN A 78 6.36 3.21 27.53
C ASN A 78 6.08 4.67 27.08
N SER A 79 5.06 4.88 26.23
CA SER A 79 4.51 6.19 25.88
C SER A 79 3.38 6.57 26.84
#